data_AF-A0A9C6XDF1-F1
#
_entry.id   AF-A0A9C6XDF1-F1
#
_cell.length_a   1.000
_cell.length_b   1.000
_cell.length_c   1.000
_cell.angle_alpha   90.00
_cell.angle_beta   90.00
_cell.angle_gamma   90.00
#
_symmetry.space_group_name_H-M   'P 1'
#
loop_
_entity.id
_entity.type
_entity.pdbx_description
1 polymer ?
#
loop_
_entity_poly.entity_id
_entity_poly.type
_entity_poly.pdbx_seq_one_letter_code
_entity_poly.pdbx_strand_id
1 'polypeptide(L)'
;MSNVKPSVEDGGGEVELELRLALTEWGFPDLIPHFTRHEIKYDAFLTLSAEDLRYILPYGKVLKFSFVYEREIVALRQPKPSSSDTQKPDVDPSTSKDSSVELESTVFNSDEEEENSEELVTEVKKVLSLTFQGQVLLATKSDDLKNEDRDRIAELVICEELRKSESKLIDSKRLLSLAKGVAGAIDGESYITYYTPHKRIDGQVFQARGKFCTQVQSWRKRGMEVGLVSKIHSYKKPRTSSPDCVVPQDAVVAVDWLKVNLGPFSTAALHWKSSYEYRVQLFESFDEDCIERYLNTFPILRQPTGLELVSRFTFLGHTN
;
A
#
# COMPACT_ATOMS: atom_id res chain seq x y z
N MET A 1 54.77 -41.04 -12.45
CA MET A 1 53.30 -40.90 -12.57
C MET A 1 52.88 -39.80 -11.62
N SER A 2 52.75 -38.59 -12.15
CA SER A 2 52.58 -37.36 -11.39
C SER A 2 51.12 -37.17 -11.00
N ASN A 3 50.89 -36.94 -9.71
CA ASN A 3 49.58 -36.75 -9.11
C ASN A 3 49.19 -35.27 -9.27
N VAL A 4 48.36 -34.97 -10.28
CA VAL A 4 47.83 -33.63 -10.53
C VAL A 4 46.58 -33.45 -9.68
N LYS A 5 46.65 -32.53 -8.69
CA LYS A 5 45.47 -31.99 -8.01
C LYS A 5 44.55 -31.33 -9.04
N PRO A 6 43.22 -31.49 -8.95
CA PRO A 6 42.33 -30.66 -9.74
C PRO A 6 42.35 -29.26 -9.13
N SER A 7 42.85 -28.29 -9.90
CA SER A 7 42.63 -26.87 -9.63
C SER A 7 41.14 -26.61 -9.73
N VAL A 8 40.52 -26.34 -8.59
CA VAL A 8 39.18 -25.79 -8.52
C VAL A 8 39.30 -24.35 -9.04
N GLU A 9 38.75 -24.11 -10.21
CA GLU A 9 38.41 -22.76 -10.67
C GLU A 9 37.35 -22.21 -9.72
N ASP A 10 37.78 -21.41 -8.74
CA ASP A 10 36.88 -20.64 -7.89
C ASP A 10 37.01 -19.16 -8.24
N GLY A 11 36.39 -18.80 -9.36
CA GLY A 11 36.13 -17.43 -9.78
C GLY A 11 34.65 -17.20 -10.13
N GLY A 12 33.79 -18.19 -9.90
CA GLY A 12 32.36 -18.15 -10.25
C GLY A 12 31.44 -17.78 -9.08
N GLY A 13 31.89 -17.95 -7.83
CA GLY A 13 31.05 -17.73 -6.65
C GLY A 13 30.81 -16.26 -6.28
N GLU A 14 31.78 -15.37 -6.55
CA GLU A 14 31.69 -13.95 -6.19
C GLU A 14 30.71 -13.18 -7.10
N VAL A 15 30.72 -13.47 -8.41
CA VAL A 15 29.90 -12.78 -9.42
C VAL A 15 28.41 -13.15 -9.32
N GLU A 16 28.09 -14.37 -8.90
CA GLU A 16 26.71 -14.80 -8.67
C GLU A 16 26.13 -14.19 -7.38
N LEU A 17 26.99 -13.86 -6.40
CA LEU A 17 26.62 -13.19 -5.16
C LEU A 17 26.18 -11.74 -5.39
N GLU A 18 26.87 -11.00 -6.25
CA GLU A 18 26.55 -9.59 -6.57
C GLU A 18 25.16 -9.43 -7.20
N LEU A 19 24.82 -10.29 -8.16
CA LEU A 19 23.49 -10.32 -8.78
C LEU A 19 22.39 -10.59 -7.74
N ARG A 20 22.62 -11.57 -6.85
CA ARG A 20 21.65 -11.94 -5.81
C ARG A 20 21.48 -10.84 -4.77
N LEU A 21 22.55 -10.14 -4.42
CA LEU A 21 22.52 -8.98 -3.53
C LEU A 21 21.75 -7.83 -4.16
N ALA A 22 22.05 -7.47 -5.41
CA ALA A 22 21.34 -6.40 -6.13
C ALA A 22 19.84 -6.70 -6.24
N LEU A 23 19.46 -7.91 -6.64
CA LEU A 23 18.05 -8.31 -6.73
C LEU A 23 17.35 -8.30 -5.36
N THR A 24 18.05 -8.65 -4.28
CA THR A 24 17.48 -8.62 -2.93
C THR A 24 17.31 -7.19 -2.41
N GLU A 25 18.31 -6.34 -2.61
CA GLU A 25 18.30 -4.92 -2.22
C GLU A 25 17.24 -4.13 -3.00
N TRP A 26 17.07 -4.44 -4.29
CA TRP A 26 16.06 -3.82 -5.14
C TRP A 26 14.64 -4.36 -4.89
N GLY A 27 14.47 -5.29 -3.94
CA GLY A 27 13.16 -5.81 -3.54
C GLY A 27 12.60 -6.90 -4.46
N PHE A 28 13.44 -7.54 -5.27
CA PHE A 28 13.08 -8.63 -6.20
C PHE A 28 13.83 -9.95 -5.94
N PRO A 29 13.92 -10.45 -4.68
CA PRO A 29 14.58 -11.72 -4.40
C PRO A 29 13.88 -12.92 -5.08
N ASP A 30 12.59 -12.79 -5.39
CA ASP A 30 11.80 -13.79 -6.10
C ASP A 30 12.19 -13.95 -7.58
N LEU A 31 12.94 -12.99 -8.15
CA LEU A 31 13.40 -13.05 -9.54
C LEU A 31 14.76 -13.74 -9.69
N ILE A 32 15.48 -14.00 -8.59
CA ILE A 32 16.77 -14.70 -8.61
C ILE A 32 16.71 -16.01 -9.43
N PRO A 33 15.72 -16.90 -9.23
CA PRO A 33 15.65 -18.15 -10.00
C PRO A 33 15.49 -17.94 -11.51
N HIS A 34 14.89 -16.83 -11.94
CA HIS A 34 14.71 -16.50 -13.35
C HIS A 34 16.04 -16.13 -14.00
N PHE A 35 16.82 -15.25 -13.38
CA PHE A 35 18.13 -14.88 -13.91
C PHE A 35 19.14 -16.04 -13.86
N THR A 36 19.12 -16.85 -12.79
CA THR A 36 19.94 -18.07 -12.70
C THR A 36 19.58 -19.08 -13.79
N ARG A 37 18.28 -19.30 -14.06
CA ARG A 37 17.82 -20.22 -15.11
C ARG A 37 18.25 -19.81 -16.51
N HIS A 38 18.38 -18.51 -16.75
CA HIS A 38 18.85 -17.94 -18.01
C HIS A 38 20.37 -17.72 -18.05
N GLU A 39 21.11 -18.21 -17.05
CA GLU A 39 22.57 -18.11 -16.94
C GLU A 39 23.10 -16.66 -17.05
N ILE A 40 22.31 -15.69 -16.59
CA ILE A 40 22.66 -14.27 -16.65
C ILE A 40 23.66 -13.97 -15.53
N LYS A 41 24.89 -13.59 -15.91
CA LYS A 41 25.94 -13.12 -15.00
C LYS A 41 25.77 -11.63 -14.68
N TYR A 42 26.42 -11.14 -13.63
CA TYR A 42 26.30 -9.74 -13.20
C TYR A 42 26.67 -8.73 -14.30
N ASP A 43 27.77 -8.93 -15.03
CA ASP A 43 28.14 -8.02 -16.13
C ASP A 43 27.09 -7.97 -17.25
N ALA A 44 26.52 -9.13 -17.61
CA ALA A 44 25.43 -9.22 -18.58
C ALA A 44 24.15 -8.60 -18.01
N PHE A 45 23.90 -8.80 -16.73
CA PHE A 45 22.81 -8.18 -16.00
C PHE A 45 22.87 -6.66 -16.04
N LEU A 46 24.04 -6.02 -16.07
CA LEU A 46 24.13 -4.55 -16.16
C LEU A 46 23.82 -3.99 -17.55
N THR A 47 23.66 -4.84 -18.57
CA THR A 47 23.53 -4.43 -19.99
C THR A 47 22.27 -4.93 -20.67
N LEU A 48 21.38 -5.63 -19.96
CA LEU A 48 20.11 -6.12 -20.49
C LEU A 48 19.24 -4.98 -21.03
N SER A 49 18.67 -5.19 -22.21
CA SER A 49 17.68 -4.31 -22.80
C SER A 49 16.26 -4.64 -22.30
N ALA A 50 15.31 -3.74 -22.55
CA ALA A 50 13.90 -3.99 -22.25
C ALA A 50 13.34 -5.22 -22.99
N GLU A 51 13.93 -5.63 -24.11
CA GLU A 51 13.53 -6.83 -24.85
C GLU A 51 14.07 -8.10 -24.18
N ASP A 52 15.32 -8.07 -23.70
CA ASP A 52 15.92 -9.19 -22.96
C ASP A 52 15.17 -9.46 -21.65
N LEU A 53 14.78 -8.40 -20.94
CA LEU A 53 14.00 -8.52 -19.70
C LEU A 53 12.64 -9.17 -19.93
N ARG A 54 12.01 -8.95 -21.10
CA ARG A 54 10.74 -9.62 -21.47
C ARG A 54 10.90 -11.11 -21.72
N TYR A 55 12.08 -11.53 -22.17
CA TYR A 55 12.39 -12.93 -22.40
C TYR A 55 12.74 -13.66 -21.10
N ILE A 56 13.39 -12.98 -20.15
CA ILE A 56 13.85 -13.55 -18.88
C ILE A 56 12.74 -13.58 -17.82
N LEU A 57 11.87 -12.57 -17.79
CA LEU A 57 10.92 -12.34 -16.70
C LEU A 57 9.45 -12.59 -17.10
N PRO A 58 8.60 -13.06 -16.16
CA PRO A 58 7.16 -13.11 -16.38
C PRO A 58 6.58 -11.72 -16.69
N TYR A 59 5.63 -11.64 -17.62
CA TYR A 59 5.08 -10.37 -18.14
C TYR A 59 4.68 -9.34 -17.06
N GLY A 60 4.04 -9.81 -15.97
CA GLY A 60 3.64 -8.93 -14.86
C GLY A 60 4.80 -8.36 -14.03
N LYS A 61 5.98 -8.98 -14.08
CA LYS A 61 7.19 -8.57 -13.35
C LYS A 61 8.10 -7.67 -14.18
N VAL A 62 8.03 -7.76 -15.50
CA VAL A 62 8.86 -6.97 -16.44
C VAL A 62 8.73 -5.48 -16.21
N LEU A 63 7.50 -4.96 -16.07
CA LEU A 63 7.29 -3.51 -16.00
C LEU A 63 7.88 -2.87 -14.74
N LYS A 64 7.64 -3.50 -13.59
CA LYS A 64 8.15 -3.03 -12.30
C LYS A 64 9.67 -3.20 -12.21
N PHE A 65 10.17 -4.33 -12.68
CA PHE A 65 11.60 -4.60 -12.72
C PHE A 65 12.34 -3.63 -13.65
N SER A 66 11.84 -3.40 -14.87
CA SER A 66 12.49 -2.53 -15.86
C SER A 66 12.63 -1.08 -15.38
N PHE A 67 11.66 -0.58 -14.62
CA PHE A 67 11.72 0.78 -14.07
C PHE A 67 12.82 0.93 -13.00
N VAL A 68 12.87 0.00 -12.04
CA VAL A 68 13.91 0.00 -10.99
C VAL A 68 15.27 -0.28 -11.62
N TYR A 69 15.34 -1.25 -12.52
CA TYR A 69 16.54 -1.63 -13.26
C TYR A 69 17.15 -0.43 -14.00
N GLU A 70 16.38 0.34 -14.77
CA GLU A 70 16.90 1.54 -15.45
C GLU A 70 17.41 2.60 -14.45
N ARG A 71 16.67 2.84 -13.36
CA ARG A 71 17.09 3.81 -12.33
C ARG A 71 18.42 3.43 -11.68
N GLU A 72 18.54 2.17 -11.26
CA GLU A 72 19.71 1.69 -10.51
C GLU A 72 20.92 1.45 -11.44
N ILE A 73 20.70 0.95 -12.66
CA ILE A 73 21.78 0.77 -13.65
C ILE A 73 22.32 2.12 -14.11
N VAL A 74 21.48 3.16 -14.25
CA VAL A 74 21.96 4.52 -14.54
C VAL A 74 22.81 5.07 -13.40
N ALA A 75 22.46 4.79 -12.14
CA ALA A 75 23.26 5.17 -10.98
C ALA A 75 24.61 4.44 -10.91
N LEU A 76 24.65 3.17 -11.33
CA LEU A 76 25.86 2.33 -11.37
C LEU A 76 26.75 2.60 -12.60
N ARG A 77 26.21 3.15 -13.69
CA ARG A 77 26.94 3.53 -14.91
C ARG A 77 27.69 4.87 -14.82
N GLN A 78 27.44 5.66 -13.78
CA GLN A 78 28.19 6.90 -13.54
C GLN A 78 29.58 6.55 -12.97
N PRO A 79 30.69 7.01 -13.58
CA PRO A 79 32.02 6.76 -13.04
C PRO A 79 32.18 7.46 -11.69
N LYS A 80 32.57 6.70 -10.67
CA LYS A 80 32.91 7.20 -9.33
C LYS A 80 33.99 8.30 -9.44
N PRO A 81 33.75 9.53 -8.96
CA PRO A 81 34.81 10.53 -8.89
C PRO A 81 35.88 10.08 -7.87
N SER A 82 37.12 10.12 -8.32
CA SER A 82 38.31 9.77 -7.56
C SER A 82 38.51 10.65 -6.33
N SER A 83 38.97 9.99 -5.26
CA SER A 83 39.63 10.49 -4.05
C SER A 83 40.14 11.93 -4.01
N SER A 84 39.91 12.60 -2.87
CA SER A 84 40.98 13.28 -2.15
C SER A 84 40.66 13.42 -0.65
N ASP A 85 41.64 13.04 0.16
CA ASP A 85 41.94 13.32 1.57
C ASP A 85 41.03 14.25 2.39
N THR A 86 40.81 13.92 3.67
CA THR A 86 41.46 14.61 4.82
C THR A 86 40.92 14.08 6.18
N GLN A 87 41.84 13.53 6.96
CA GLN A 87 42.02 13.55 8.44
C GLN A 87 40.93 13.07 9.44
N LYS A 88 41.38 12.11 10.25
CA LYS A 88 40.99 11.78 11.64
C LYS A 88 40.90 13.03 12.54
N PRO A 89 40.00 13.05 13.53
CA PRO A 89 40.43 12.88 14.93
C PRO A 89 39.49 11.94 15.72
N ASP A 90 40.03 10.99 16.47
CA ASP A 90 40.17 10.98 17.95
C ASP A 90 38.86 11.01 18.75
N VAL A 91 38.61 9.85 19.37
CA VAL A 91 37.58 9.53 20.38
C VAL A 91 38.33 9.56 21.73
N ASP A 92 37.92 10.31 22.76
CA ASP A 92 36.99 9.96 23.86
C ASP A 92 37.18 11.04 24.97
N PRO A 93 36.49 11.05 26.14
CA PRO A 93 35.16 10.56 26.52
C PRO A 93 34.33 11.56 27.38
N SER A 94 33.07 11.21 27.64
CA SER A 94 32.26 11.55 28.84
C SER A 94 31.72 12.99 29.00
N THR A 95 30.40 13.13 29.25
CA THR A 95 29.81 13.64 30.51
C THR A 95 28.28 13.72 30.40
N SER A 96 27.58 13.15 31.38
CA SER A 96 26.13 13.22 31.62
C SER A 96 25.55 14.63 31.75
N LYS A 97 24.27 14.82 31.40
CA LYS A 97 23.24 15.48 32.25
C LYS A 97 21.86 15.49 31.59
N ASP A 98 20.97 14.74 32.23
CA ASP A 98 19.64 15.12 32.75
C ASP A 98 18.90 16.32 32.11
N SER A 99 17.67 16.07 31.62
CA SER A 99 16.60 17.07 31.61
C SER A 99 15.24 16.39 31.48
N SER A 100 14.47 16.43 32.56
CA SER A 100 13.03 16.17 32.64
C SER A 100 12.23 17.35 32.06
N VAL A 101 11.08 17.09 31.42
CA VAL A 101 9.83 17.89 31.33
C VAL A 101 8.92 17.22 30.26
N GLU A 102 7.59 17.15 30.29
CA GLU A 102 6.52 17.46 31.22
C GLU A 102 5.25 16.76 30.67
N LEU A 103 4.40 16.24 31.56
CA LEU A 103 3.09 15.66 31.22
C LEU A 103 2.05 16.77 31.17
N GLU A 104 1.45 17.02 30.01
CA GLU A 104 0.22 17.81 29.93
C GLU A 104 -1.01 16.90 30.02
N SER A 105 -1.73 17.04 31.13
CA SER A 105 -3.05 16.48 31.37
C SER A 105 -4.13 17.39 30.79
N THR A 106 -4.72 17.00 29.66
CA THR A 106 -5.95 17.62 29.16
C THR A 106 -7.14 17.12 29.98
N VAL A 107 -7.68 18.01 30.82
CA VAL A 107 -9.00 17.90 31.46
C VAL A 107 -10.07 17.93 30.38
N PHE A 108 -10.90 16.90 30.29
CA PHE A 108 -12.01 16.78 29.32
C PHE A 108 -13.35 16.79 30.07
N ASN A 109 -14.29 17.60 29.61
CA ASN A 109 -15.62 17.81 30.19
C ASN A 109 -16.47 16.52 30.14
N SER A 110 -17.08 16.15 31.26
CA SER A 110 -17.75 14.86 31.51
C SER A 110 -19.19 14.75 30.98
N ASP A 111 -19.90 15.87 30.84
CA ASP A 111 -21.37 15.82 30.75
C ASP A 111 -21.90 15.52 29.33
N GLU A 112 -21.10 15.74 28.27
CA GLU A 112 -21.50 15.40 26.88
C GLU A 112 -21.21 13.93 26.50
N GLU A 113 -20.39 13.21 27.28
CA GLU A 113 -20.05 11.81 26.98
C GLU A 113 -21.11 10.81 27.45
N GLU A 114 -21.86 11.12 28.52
CA GLU A 114 -22.86 10.20 29.08
C GLU A 114 -24.11 10.07 28.22
N GLU A 115 -24.66 11.18 27.70
CA GLU A 115 -25.89 11.17 26.90
C GLU A 115 -25.71 10.43 25.56
N ASN A 116 -24.53 10.57 24.93
CA ASN A 116 -24.16 9.84 23.72
C ASN A 116 -23.95 8.34 23.98
N SER A 117 -23.57 7.96 25.21
CA SER A 117 -23.36 6.55 25.57
C SER A 117 -24.67 5.77 25.65
N GLU A 118 -25.72 6.34 26.26
CA GLU A 118 -27.03 5.67 26.39
C GLU A 118 -27.73 5.47 25.03
N GLU A 119 -27.60 6.43 24.11
CA GLU A 119 -28.14 6.32 22.77
C GLU A 119 -27.50 5.14 22.01
N LEU A 120 -26.18 4.98 22.10
CA LEU A 120 -25.44 3.89 21.45
C LEU A 120 -25.83 2.52 22.02
N VAL A 121 -25.99 2.42 23.34
CA VAL A 121 -26.46 1.19 23.99
C VAL A 121 -27.86 0.82 23.49
N THR A 122 -28.75 1.82 23.40
CA THR A 122 -30.11 1.64 22.90
C THR A 122 -30.10 1.23 21.42
N GLU A 123 -29.23 1.80 20.61
CA GLU A 123 -29.04 1.41 19.21
C GLU A 123 -28.65 -0.07 19.10
N VAL A 124 -27.60 -0.51 19.81
CA VAL A 124 -27.13 -1.90 19.74
C VAL A 124 -28.19 -2.88 20.25
N LYS A 125 -28.90 -2.56 21.34
CA LYS A 125 -30.01 -3.38 21.83
C LYS A 125 -31.12 -3.54 20.80
N LYS A 126 -31.47 -2.47 20.08
CA LYS A 126 -32.46 -2.52 18.99
C LYS A 126 -31.98 -3.47 17.87
N VAL A 127 -30.72 -3.35 17.44
CA VAL A 127 -30.15 -4.20 16.40
C VAL A 127 -30.19 -5.68 16.78
N LEU A 128 -29.72 -6.03 17.98
CA LEU A 128 -29.73 -7.42 18.45
C LEU A 128 -31.17 -7.94 18.62
N SER A 129 -32.11 -7.08 19.00
CA SER A 129 -33.51 -7.46 19.19
C SER A 129 -34.25 -7.78 17.87
N LEU A 130 -33.70 -7.42 16.70
CA LEU A 130 -34.30 -7.70 15.38
C LEU A 130 -34.40 -9.19 15.07
N THR A 131 -33.59 -10.03 15.72
CA THR A 131 -33.57 -11.47 15.48
C THR A 131 -33.75 -12.23 16.78
N PHE A 132 -34.39 -13.39 16.73
CA PHE A 132 -34.52 -14.26 17.90
C PHE A 132 -33.14 -14.62 18.48
N GLN A 133 -32.16 -14.89 17.61
CA GLN A 133 -30.80 -15.19 18.03
C GLN A 133 -30.15 -14.02 18.79
N GLY A 134 -30.32 -12.78 18.32
CA GLY A 134 -29.80 -11.62 19.04
C GLY A 134 -30.52 -11.35 20.36
N GLN A 135 -31.81 -11.67 20.48
CA GLN A 135 -32.54 -11.65 21.77
C GLN A 135 -31.96 -12.66 22.76
N VAL A 136 -31.65 -13.88 22.30
CA VAL A 136 -30.97 -14.89 23.13
C VAL A 136 -29.61 -14.37 23.61
N LEU A 137 -28.83 -13.74 22.72
CA LEU A 137 -27.52 -13.18 23.06
C LEU A 137 -27.62 -12.03 24.09
N LEU A 138 -28.62 -11.16 23.97
CA LEU A 138 -28.89 -10.10 24.95
C LEU A 138 -29.30 -10.63 26.33
N ALA A 139 -30.01 -11.76 26.37
CA ALA A 139 -30.42 -12.40 27.62
C ALA A 139 -29.31 -13.26 28.26
N THR A 140 -28.24 -13.56 27.53
CA THR A 140 -27.12 -14.36 28.01
C THR A 140 -26.16 -13.48 28.82
N LYS A 141 -25.73 -13.96 29.98
CA LYS A 141 -24.74 -13.26 30.80
C LYS A 141 -23.36 -13.32 30.14
N SER A 142 -22.53 -12.29 30.33
CA SER A 142 -21.18 -12.24 29.73
C SER A 142 -20.31 -13.48 30.04
N ASP A 143 -20.37 -13.99 31.27
CA ASP A 143 -19.63 -15.18 31.69
C ASP A 143 -20.02 -16.45 30.92
N ASP A 144 -21.26 -16.50 30.42
CA ASP A 144 -21.80 -17.64 29.66
C ASP A 144 -21.63 -17.47 28.14
N LEU A 145 -21.31 -16.26 27.66
CA LEU A 145 -21.07 -16.01 26.25
C LEU A 145 -19.80 -16.75 25.80
N LYS A 146 -19.93 -17.56 24.77
CA LYS A 146 -18.80 -18.22 24.13
C LYS A 146 -18.18 -17.35 23.06
N ASN A 147 -17.03 -17.77 22.53
CA ASN A 147 -16.37 -17.03 21.47
C ASN A 147 -17.25 -16.92 20.21
N GLU A 148 -18.00 -18.00 19.91
CA GLU A 148 -18.97 -18.07 18.81
C GLU A 148 -20.13 -17.10 19.00
N ASP A 149 -20.62 -16.96 20.23
CA ASP A 149 -21.69 -16.00 20.56
C ASP A 149 -21.22 -14.56 20.34
N ARG A 150 -20.00 -14.25 20.78
CA ARG A 150 -19.38 -12.93 20.53
C ARG A 150 -19.12 -12.67 19.05
N ASP A 151 -18.74 -13.69 18.29
CA ASP A 151 -18.62 -13.57 16.83
C ASP A 151 -19.98 -13.30 16.19
N ARG A 152 -21.05 -13.90 16.73
CA ARG A 152 -22.41 -13.66 16.25
C ARG A 152 -22.93 -12.27 16.59
N ILE A 153 -22.66 -11.76 17.80
CA ILE A 153 -22.94 -10.36 18.17
C ILE A 153 -22.26 -9.44 17.16
N ALA A 154 -20.97 -9.66 16.91
CA ALA A 154 -20.20 -8.87 15.95
C ALA A 154 -20.78 -8.95 14.54
N GLU A 155 -21.18 -10.13 14.09
CA GLU A 155 -21.79 -10.31 12.77
C GLU A 155 -23.10 -9.53 12.63
N LEU A 156 -24.01 -9.62 13.61
CA LEU A 156 -25.31 -8.95 13.59
C LEU A 156 -25.13 -7.42 13.55
N VAL A 157 -24.28 -6.88 14.42
CA VAL A 157 -24.02 -5.44 14.52
C VAL A 157 -23.38 -4.90 13.23
N ILE A 158 -22.33 -5.55 12.72
CA ILE A 158 -21.64 -5.10 11.52
C ILE A 158 -22.50 -5.27 10.26
N CYS A 159 -23.27 -6.36 10.15
CA CYS A 159 -24.17 -6.57 9.02
C CYS A 159 -25.22 -5.46 8.94
N GLU A 160 -25.82 -5.09 10.08
CA GLU A 160 -26.79 -4.01 10.15
C GLU A 160 -26.17 -2.64 9.82
N GLU A 161 -24.96 -2.36 10.32
CA GLU A 161 -24.25 -1.12 10.00
C GLU A 161 -23.90 -1.03 8.50
N LEU A 162 -23.42 -2.12 7.91
CA LEU A 162 -23.18 -2.21 6.47
C LEU A 162 -24.48 -2.12 5.66
N ARG A 163 -25.60 -2.60 6.18
CA ARG A 163 -26.91 -2.47 5.52
C ARG A 163 -27.32 -1.01 5.40
N LYS A 164 -27.16 -0.22 6.47
CA LYS A 164 -27.44 1.23 6.52
C LYS A 164 -26.49 2.06 5.67
N SER A 165 -25.21 1.67 5.57
CA SER A 165 -24.18 2.41 4.85
C SER A 165 -24.33 2.27 3.33
N GLU A 166 -24.47 3.37 2.59
CA GLU A 166 -24.46 3.33 1.11
C GLU A 166 -23.08 2.95 0.56
N SER A 167 -22.01 3.47 1.16
CA SER A 167 -20.62 3.23 0.75
C SER A 167 -20.09 1.85 1.16
N LYS A 168 -20.82 1.14 2.03
CA LYS A 168 -20.37 -0.13 2.65
C LYS A 168 -19.01 0.01 3.33
N LEU A 169 -18.76 1.21 3.87
CA LEU A 169 -17.63 1.56 4.71
C LEU A 169 -18.11 1.87 6.12
N ILE A 170 -17.29 1.49 7.10
CA ILE A 170 -17.46 1.84 8.51
C ILE A 170 -16.10 2.38 8.96
N ASP A 171 -16.08 3.60 9.47
CA ASP A 171 -14.85 4.22 9.96
C ASP A 171 -14.47 3.74 11.38
N SER A 172 -13.22 4.01 11.77
CA SER A 172 -12.67 3.62 13.07
C SER A 172 -13.46 4.19 14.25
N LYS A 173 -13.94 5.44 14.14
CA LYS A 173 -14.69 6.10 15.21
C LYS A 173 -16.02 5.38 15.44
N ARG A 174 -16.73 5.05 14.37
CA ARG A 174 -18.00 4.33 14.41
C ARG A 174 -17.83 2.90 14.91
N LEU A 175 -16.78 2.19 14.50
CA LEU A 175 -16.46 0.87 15.04
C LEU A 175 -16.22 0.91 16.55
N LEU A 176 -15.52 1.93 17.05
CA LEU A 176 -15.30 2.12 18.49
C LEU A 176 -16.60 2.45 19.22
N SER A 177 -17.43 3.35 18.68
CA SER A 177 -18.75 3.67 19.25
C SER A 177 -19.65 2.44 19.35
N LEU A 178 -19.71 1.62 18.30
CA LEU A 178 -20.47 0.36 18.31
C LEU A 178 -19.92 -0.62 19.37
N ALA A 179 -18.60 -0.70 19.54
CA ALA A 179 -17.98 -1.60 20.50
C ALA A 179 -18.30 -1.18 21.94
N LYS A 180 -18.29 0.13 22.22
CA LYS A 180 -18.76 0.69 23.49
C LYS A 180 -20.26 0.42 23.70
N GLY A 181 -21.08 0.58 22.66
CA GLY A 181 -22.50 0.26 22.69
C GLY A 181 -22.78 -1.21 23.04
N VAL A 182 -21.98 -2.15 22.51
CA VAL A 182 -22.06 -3.58 22.88
C VAL A 182 -21.70 -3.79 24.35
N ALA A 183 -20.61 -3.19 24.82
CA ALA A 183 -20.19 -3.30 26.22
C ALA A 183 -21.22 -2.72 27.21
N GLY A 184 -21.96 -1.67 26.83
CA GLY A 184 -23.07 -1.17 27.65
C GLY A 184 -24.39 -1.92 27.45
N ALA A 185 -24.56 -2.65 26.34
CA ALA A 185 -25.75 -3.45 26.08
C ALA A 185 -25.74 -4.80 26.79
N ILE A 186 -24.55 -5.39 26.98
CA ILE A 186 -24.34 -6.69 27.60
C ILE A 186 -23.40 -6.50 28.79
N ASP A 187 -23.95 -6.67 29.99
CA ASP A 187 -23.20 -6.44 31.23
C ASP A 187 -22.00 -7.39 31.35
N GLY A 188 -20.85 -6.86 31.73
CA GLY A 188 -19.58 -7.59 31.84
C GLY A 188 -18.84 -7.81 30.51
N GLU A 189 -19.34 -7.36 29.36
CA GLU A 189 -18.58 -7.40 28.11
C GLU A 189 -17.63 -6.21 27.98
N SER A 190 -16.47 -6.42 27.35
CA SER A 190 -15.48 -5.37 27.13
C SER A 190 -15.44 -4.92 25.67
N TYR A 191 -15.44 -3.61 25.45
CA TYR A 191 -15.41 -3.04 24.09
C TYR A 191 -14.15 -3.46 23.32
N ILE A 192 -13.01 -3.70 24.00
CA ILE A 192 -11.74 -4.09 23.36
C ILE A 192 -11.83 -5.44 22.64
N THR A 193 -12.73 -6.33 23.10
CA THR A 193 -13.03 -7.62 22.47
C THR A 193 -13.58 -7.42 21.05
N TYR A 194 -14.39 -6.38 20.87
CA TYR A 194 -15.07 -6.08 19.62
C TYR A 194 -14.21 -5.17 18.74
N TYR A 195 -13.61 -4.12 19.31
CA TYR A 195 -12.75 -3.21 18.57
C TYR A 195 -11.71 -2.50 19.44
N THR A 196 -10.45 -2.62 19.01
CA THR A 196 -9.33 -1.81 19.47
C THR A 196 -8.78 -1.02 18.28
N PRO A 197 -8.78 0.33 18.31
CA PRO A 197 -8.33 1.14 17.19
C PRO A 197 -6.81 1.06 17.01
N HIS A 198 -6.34 1.47 15.83
CA HIS A 198 -4.92 1.62 15.56
C HIS A 198 -4.30 2.66 16.50
N LYS A 199 -3.14 2.34 17.09
CA LYS A 199 -2.41 3.25 17.98
C LYS A 199 -0.93 3.24 17.65
N ARG A 200 -0.28 4.39 17.82
CA ARG A 200 1.17 4.52 17.72
C ARG A 200 1.69 4.96 19.09
N ILE A 201 2.51 4.13 19.72
CA ILE A 201 3.09 4.38 21.03
C ILE A 201 4.58 4.12 20.90
N ASP A 202 5.42 5.08 21.28
CA ASP A 202 6.89 4.98 21.26
C ASP A 202 7.46 4.48 19.91
N GLY A 203 6.91 4.99 18.81
CA GLY A 203 7.29 4.59 17.45
C GLY A 203 6.74 3.23 16.99
N GLN A 204 6.25 2.40 17.92
CA GLN A 204 5.63 1.11 17.62
C GLN A 204 4.18 1.28 17.15
N VAL A 205 3.85 0.56 16.07
CA VAL A 205 2.53 0.61 15.44
C VAL A 205 1.69 -0.60 15.87
N PHE A 206 0.59 -0.33 16.56
CA PHE A 206 -0.42 -1.31 16.92
C PHE A 206 -1.57 -1.25 15.91
N GLN A 207 -1.71 -2.31 15.13
CA GLN A 207 -2.81 -2.44 14.16
C GLN A 207 -4.16 -2.55 14.87
N ALA A 208 -5.21 -2.09 14.19
CA ALA A 208 -6.57 -2.25 14.70
C ALA A 208 -6.92 -3.75 14.79
N ARG A 209 -7.60 -4.14 15.88
CA ARG A 209 -7.92 -5.55 16.19
C ARG A 209 -9.32 -5.67 16.79
N GLY A 210 -9.82 -6.90 16.90
CA GLY A 210 -11.11 -7.23 17.48
C GLY A 210 -12.07 -7.85 16.48
N LYS A 211 -13.19 -8.38 16.98
CA LYS A 211 -14.17 -9.13 16.18
C LYS A 211 -14.79 -8.29 15.06
N PHE A 212 -14.98 -6.99 15.27
CA PHE A 212 -15.52 -6.11 14.24
C PHE A 212 -14.59 -5.98 13.03
N CYS A 213 -13.27 -5.90 13.24
CA CYS A 213 -12.31 -5.89 12.13
C CYS A 213 -12.47 -7.14 11.26
N THR A 214 -12.54 -8.31 11.90
CA THR A 214 -12.72 -9.60 11.22
C THR A 214 -14.03 -9.65 10.44
N GLN A 215 -15.14 -9.22 11.07
CA GLN A 215 -16.45 -9.22 10.41
C GLN A 215 -16.52 -8.23 9.24
N VAL A 216 -15.98 -7.02 9.39
CA VAL A 216 -15.90 -6.04 8.30
C VAL A 216 -15.11 -6.61 7.12
N GLN A 217 -13.96 -7.24 7.36
CA GLN A 217 -13.17 -7.87 6.29
C GLN A 217 -13.91 -9.02 5.61
N SER A 218 -14.54 -9.90 6.41
CA SER A 218 -15.34 -11.03 5.93
C SER A 218 -16.50 -10.57 5.04
N TRP A 219 -17.32 -9.64 5.52
CA TRP A 219 -18.46 -9.11 4.76
C TRP A 219 -18.03 -8.32 3.54
N ARG A 220 -16.91 -7.59 3.59
CA ARG A 220 -16.36 -6.93 2.41
C ARG A 220 -15.89 -7.93 1.37
N LYS A 221 -15.23 -9.02 1.78
CA LYS A 221 -14.86 -10.11 0.87
C LYS A 221 -16.08 -10.71 0.18
N ARG A 222 -17.09 -11.12 0.94
CA ARG A 222 -18.36 -11.66 0.40
C ARG A 222 -19.06 -10.66 -0.51
N GLY A 223 -19.11 -9.39 -0.09
CA GLY A 223 -19.69 -8.30 -0.87
C GLY A 223 -18.98 -8.05 -2.20
N MET A 224 -17.65 -8.20 -2.24
CA MET A 224 -16.88 -8.11 -3.49
C MET A 224 -17.16 -9.30 -4.42
N GLU A 225 -17.28 -10.51 -3.89
CA GLU A 225 -17.59 -11.72 -4.67
C GLU A 225 -18.93 -11.62 -5.41
N VAL A 226 -19.90 -10.91 -4.83
CA VAL A 226 -21.25 -10.72 -5.41
C VAL A 226 -21.46 -9.33 -6.05
N GLY A 227 -20.42 -8.52 -6.16
CA GLY A 227 -20.49 -7.18 -6.79
C GLY A 227 -21.20 -6.09 -5.98
N LEU A 228 -21.51 -6.33 -4.70
CA LEU A 228 -22.16 -5.37 -3.80
C LEU A 228 -21.18 -4.33 -3.23
N VAL A 229 -19.88 -4.67 -3.18
CA VAL A 229 -18.81 -3.79 -2.72
C VAL A 229 -17.76 -3.72 -3.81
N SER A 230 -17.46 -2.51 -4.30
CA SER A 230 -16.31 -2.31 -5.19
C SER A 230 -15.01 -2.48 -4.41
N LYS A 231 -13.96 -3.01 -5.05
CA LYS A 231 -12.60 -2.91 -4.48
C LYS A 231 -12.34 -1.43 -4.16
N ILE A 232 -12.11 -1.10 -2.88
CA ILE A 232 -11.70 0.27 -2.52
C ILE A 232 -10.38 0.50 -3.25
N HIS A 233 -10.43 1.29 -4.30
CA HIS A 233 -9.24 1.92 -4.81
C HIS A 233 -9.01 3.10 -3.88
N SER A 234 -8.06 2.95 -2.95
CA SER A 234 -7.61 4.08 -2.14
C SER A 234 -7.13 5.14 -3.13
N TYR A 235 -7.96 6.15 -3.39
CA TYR A 235 -7.50 7.42 -3.86
C TYR A 235 -6.76 8.02 -2.66
N LYS A 236 -5.47 7.68 -2.51
CA LYS A 236 -4.58 8.58 -1.80
C LYS A 236 -4.73 9.90 -2.53
N LYS A 237 -5.35 10.89 -1.86
CA LYS A 237 -5.33 12.27 -2.34
C LYS A 237 -3.85 12.55 -2.67
N PRO A 238 -3.53 13.07 -3.87
CA PRO A 238 -2.15 13.36 -4.21
C PRO A 238 -1.58 14.15 -3.04
N ARG A 239 -0.44 13.69 -2.50
CA ARG A 239 0.35 14.52 -1.62
C ARG A 239 0.54 15.82 -2.39
N THR A 240 -0.08 16.90 -1.92
CA THR A 240 0.26 18.24 -2.38
C THR A 240 1.74 18.38 -2.12
N SER A 241 2.50 18.20 -3.18
CA SER A 241 3.92 18.45 -3.24
C SER A 241 4.14 19.92 -2.87
N SER A 242 5.33 20.15 -2.33
CA SER A 242 6.11 21.39 -2.39
C SER A 242 5.44 22.61 -3.06
N PRO A 243 5.52 23.82 -2.48
CA PRO A 243 4.85 25.03 -2.96
C PRO A 243 5.14 25.51 -4.40
N ASP A 244 5.95 24.81 -5.20
CA ASP A 244 6.54 25.38 -6.43
C ASP A 244 6.22 24.67 -7.76
N CYS A 245 5.26 23.74 -7.84
CA CYS A 245 4.89 23.14 -9.13
C CYS A 245 3.55 23.69 -9.66
N VAL A 246 3.59 24.78 -10.42
CA VAL A 246 2.43 25.28 -11.18
C VAL A 246 2.25 24.40 -12.40
N VAL A 247 1.34 23.42 -12.33
CA VAL A 247 0.96 22.60 -13.50
C VAL A 247 0.24 23.49 -14.52
N PRO A 248 0.69 23.57 -15.78
CA PRO A 248 0.02 24.36 -16.81
C PRO A 248 -1.43 23.90 -17.04
N GLN A 249 -2.36 24.85 -17.16
CA GLN A 249 -3.81 24.58 -17.35
C GLN A 249 -4.07 23.68 -18.58
N ASP A 250 -3.27 23.85 -19.62
CA ASP A 250 -3.37 23.10 -20.88
C ASP A 250 -3.06 21.60 -20.68
N ALA A 251 -2.16 21.28 -19.74
CA ALA A 251 -1.84 19.91 -19.36
C ALA A 251 -2.99 19.25 -18.60
N VAL A 252 -3.70 20.01 -17.76
CA VAL A 252 -4.89 19.52 -17.03
C VAL A 252 -6.02 19.19 -18.00
N VAL A 253 -6.32 20.10 -18.92
CA VAL A 253 -7.34 19.88 -19.97
C VAL A 253 -7.01 18.66 -20.83
N ALA A 254 -5.74 18.49 -21.19
CA ALA A 254 -5.29 17.32 -21.94
C ALA A 254 -5.42 16.01 -21.17
N VAL A 255 -5.10 15.98 -19.86
CA VAL A 255 -5.30 14.80 -19.01
C VAL A 255 -6.77 14.43 -18.91
N ASP A 256 -7.65 15.40 -18.67
CA ASP A 256 -9.08 15.14 -18.53
C ASP A 256 -9.71 14.66 -19.83
N TRP A 257 -9.24 15.18 -20.97
CA TRP A 257 -9.62 14.65 -22.27
C TRP A 257 -9.22 13.18 -22.42
N LEU A 258 -7.98 12.82 -22.07
CA LEU A 258 -7.45 11.45 -22.21
C LEU A 258 -8.12 10.43 -21.29
N LYS A 259 -8.73 10.86 -20.19
CA LYS A 259 -9.44 9.96 -19.25
C LYS A 259 -10.74 9.40 -19.83
N VAL A 260 -11.38 10.13 -20.74
CA VAL A 260 -12.73 9.82 -21.21
C VAL A 260 -12.80 9.61 -22.72
N ASN A 261 -11.80 10.02 -23.48
CA ASN A 261 -11.80 9.92 -24.94
C ASN A 261 -10.85 8.82 -25.46
N LEU A 262 -11.37 8.05 -26.41
CA LEU A 262 -10.62 7.11 -27.26
C LEU A 262 -10.39 7.66 -28.68
N GLY A 263 -10.44 9.00 -28.82
CA GLY A 263 -10.50 9.68 -30.11
C GLY A 263 -9.30 9.39 -31.04
N PRO A 264 -9.29 9.97 -32.25
CA PRO A 264 -8.28 9.66 -33.27
C PRO A 264 -6.87 9.68 -32.68
N PHE A 265 -6.06 8.67 -33.01
CA PHE A 265 -4.73 8.47 -32.42
C PHE A 265 -3.85 9.73 -32.49
N SER A 266 -3.98 10.52 -33.56
CA SER A 266 -3.28 11.80 -33.72
C SER A 266 -3.61 12.83 -32.64
N THR A 267 -4.89 12.95 -32.26
CA THR A 267 -5.36 13.88 -31.21
C THR A 267 -4.96 13.38 -29.83
N ALA A 268 -5.09 12.07 -29.60
CA ALA A 268 -4.64 11.45 -28.37
C ALA A 268 -3.13 11.59 -28.17
N ALA A 269 -2.32 11.40 -29.22
CA ALA A 269 -0.87 11.59 -29.15
C ALA A 269 -0.47 13.02 -28.80
N LEU A 270 -1.21 14.02 -29.33
CA LEU A 270 -0.98 15.42 -29.01
C LEU A 270 -1.25 15.70 -27.52
N HIS A 271 -2.41 15.27 -27.03
CA HIS A 271 -2.74 15.39 -25.61
C HIS A 271 -1.79 14.59 -24.72
N TRP A 272 -1.36 13.40 -25.16
CA TRP A 272 -0.43 12.55 -24.43
C TRP A 272 0.93 13.24 -24.23
N LYS A 273 1.41 13.92 -25.27
CA LYS A 273 2.65 14.70 -25.23
C LYS A 273 2.50 15.92 -24.33
N SER A 274 1.45 16.73 -24.53
CA SER A 274 1.28 18.00 -23.79
C SER A 274 0.99 17.79 -22.31
N SER A 275 0.54 16.60 -21.92
CA SER A 275 0.21 16.24 -20.55
C SER A 275 1.29 15.38 -19.86
N TYR A 276 2.49 15.25 -20.45
CA TYR A 276 3.51 14.29 -20.01
C TYR A 276 3.88 14.48 -18.52
N GLU A 277 4.34 15.67 -18.14
CA GLU A 277 4.80 15.94 -16.77
C GLU A 277 3.69 15.68 -15.73
N TYR A 278 2.48 16.14 -16.03
CA TYR A 278 1.34 15.92 -15.14
C TYR A 278 0.99 14.43 -15.01
N ARG A 279 1.08 13.67 -16.11
CA ARG A 279 0.85 12.22 -16.09
C ARG A 279 1.98 11.44 -15.43
N VAL A 280 3.22 11.93 -15.44
CA VAL A 280 4.36 11.34 -14.71
C VAL A 280 4.18 11.55 -13.21
N GLN A 281 3.84 12.76 -12.77
CA GLN A 281 3.49 13.01 -11.36
C GLN A 281 2.30 12.16 -10.91
N LEU A 282 1.30 12.00 -11.78
CA LEU A 282 0.17 11.10 -11.51
C LEU A 282 0.66 9.66 -11.43
N PHE A 283 1.55 9.21 -12.33
CA PHE A 283 2.14 7.87 -12.35
C PHE A 283 2.93 7.57 -11.06
N GLU A 284 3.80 8.49 -10.63
CA GLU A 284 4.57 8.40 -9.39
C GLU A 284 3.69 8.35 -8.12
N SER A 285 2.45 8.83 -8.22
CA SER A 285 1.48 8.75 -7.12
C SER A 285 0.78 7.38 -7.00
N PHE A 286 0.91 6.49 -7.99
CA PHE A 286 0.36 5.13 -7.91
C PHE A 286 1.31 4.20 -7.14
N ASP A 287 0.74 3.40 -6.24
CA ASP A 287 1.49 2.32 -5.58
C ASP A 287 1.91 1.25 -6.62
N GLU A 288 3.07 0.63 -6.41
CA GLU A 288 3.79 -0.22 -7.38
C GLU A 288 2.99 -1.42 -7.94
N ASP A 289 1.92 -1.84 -7.26
CA ASP A 289 1.08 -2.98 -7.66
C ASP A 289 -0.20 -2.56 -8.42
N CYS A 290 -0.25 -1.31 -8.91
CA CYS A 290 -1.47 -0.70 -9.44
C CYS A 290 -1.38 -0.20 -10.90
N ILE A 291 -0.50 -0.80 -11.73
CA ILE A 291 -0.37 -0.43 -13.16
C ILE A 291 -1.69 -0.51 -13.94
N GLU A 292 -2.55 -1.49 -13.61
CA GLU A 292 -3.88 -1.64 -14.20
C GLU A 292 -4.74 -0.39 -14.00
N ARG A 293 -4.59 0.31 -12.88
CA ARG A 293 -5.34 1.54 -12.58
C ARG A 293 -4.90 2.68 -13.47
N TYR A 294 -3.61 2.80 -13.77
CA TYR A 294 -3.11 3.77 -14.73
C TYR A 294 -3.64 3.48 -16.14
N LEU A 295 -3.60 2.21 -16.56
CA LEU A 295 -4.16 1.76 -17.85
C LEU A 295 -5.68 1.96 -17.95
N ASN A 296 -6.41 1.81 -16.85
CA ASN A 296 -7.85 2.07 -16.80
C ASN A 296 -8.17 3.57 -16.71
N THR A 297 -7.27 4.38 -16.15
CA THR A 297 -7.41 5.85 -16.12
C THR A 297 -7.24 6.45 -17.50
N PHE A 298 -6.45 5.83 -18.37
CA PHE A 298 -6.22 6.27 -19.74
C PHE A 298 -6.62 5.16 -20.73
N PRO A 299 -7.91 5.06 -21.08
CA PRO A 299 -8.46 3.96 -21.87
C PRO A 299 -7.74 3.72 -23.20
N ILE A 300 -7.16 4.77 -23.78
CA ILE A 300 -6.40 4.71 -25.02
C ILE A 300 -5.17 3.80 -24.93
N LEU A 301 -4.58 3.64 -23.74
CA LEU A 301 -3.44 2.74 -23.51
C LEU A 301 -3.80 1.26 -23.67
N ARG A 302 -5.09 0.91 -23.59
CA ARG A 302 -5.58 -0.45 -23.74
C ARG A 302 -5.88 -0.81 -25.19
N GLN A 303 -5.78 0.14 -26.12
CA GLN A 303 -5.91 -0.11 -27.55
C GLN A 303 -4.61 -0.69 -28.12
N PRO A 304 -4.65 -1.43 -29.24
CA PRO A 304 -3.45 -1.97 -29.88
C PRO A 304 -2.40 -0.89 -30.19
N THR A 305 -2.85 0.29 -30.59
CA THR A 305 -2.01 1.47 -30.86
C THR A 305 -1.60 2.22 -29.60
N GLY A 306 -2.22 1.94 -28.45
CA GLY A 306 -1.98 2.63 -27.18
C GLY A 306 -0.56 2.46 -26.65
N LEU A 307 0.07 1.33 -26.94
CA LEU A 307 1.47 1.08 -26.58
C LEU A 307 2.45 2.02 -27.30
N GLU A 308 2.10 2.51 -28.50
CA GLU A 308 2.92 3.50 -29.21
C GLU A 308 3.02 4.83 -28.45
N LEU A 309 2.01 5.18 -27.64
CA LEU A 309 2.03 6.39 -26.81
C LEU A 309 3.02 6.27 -25.64
N VAL A 310 3.26 5.05 -25.16
CA VAL A 310 4.25 4.79 -24.12
C VAL A 310 5.63 4.79 -24.76
N SER A 311 5.83 4.02 -25.84
CA SER A 311 7.14 3.88 -26.49
C SER A 311 7.65 5.15 -27.19
N ARG A 312 6.80 5.97 -27.81
CA ARG A 312 7.25 7.18 -28.52
C ARG A 312 7.56 8.36 -27.59
N PHE A 313 6.98 8.38 -26.39
CA PHE A 313 7.06 9.55 -25.50
C PHE A 313 7.83 9.30 -24.19
N THR A 314 8.32 8.07 -23.94
CA THR A 314 9.35 7.82 -22.92
C THR A 314 10.76 8.12 -23.40
N PHE A 315 11.02 8.05 -24.72
CA PHE A 315 12.36 8.27 -25.30
C PHE A 315 12.66 9.72 -25.70
N LEU A 316 11.66 10.59 -25.80
CA LEU A 316 11.84 11.99 -26.27
C LEU A 316 11.98 13.01 -25.14
N GLY A 317 12.15 12.57 -23.88
CA GLY A 317 12.47 13.45 -22.75
C GLY A 317 13.94 13.92 -22.71
N HIS A 318 14.81 13.41 -23.60
CA HIS A 318 16.25 13.73 -23.63
C HIS A 318 16.74 14.24 -24.99
N THR A 319 15.89 14.96 -25.73
CA THR A 319 16.35 15.78 -26.86
C THR A 319 15.75 17.17 -26.79
N ASN A 320 16.42 18.04 -26.03
CA ASN A 320 16.77 19.39 -26.49
C ASN A 320 18.30 19.48 -26.45
#